data_AF-A0AAV1CVP9-F1
#
_entry.id   AF-A0AAV1CVP9-F1
#
_cell.length_a   1.000
_cell.length_b   1.000
_cell.length_c   1.000
_cell.angle_alpha   90.00
_cell.angle_beta   90.00
_cell.angle_gamma   90.00
#
_symmetry.space_group_name_H-M   'P 1'
#
loop_
_entity.id
_entity.type
_entity.pdbx_description
1 polymer ?
#
loop_
_entity_poly.entity_id
_entity_poly.type
_entity_poly.pdbx_seq_one_letter_code
_entity_poly.pdbx_strand_id
1 'polypeptide(L)'
;MSDILGGGDPSPSEGSRNSGFDANRIAEVKSWLESQFSAVGKDVPEFEYTPRSIAHLHNIATISQAKTQAASIVANDFRQKATEYRAQAARIREILEHVGLAQESLPSNVVSSAQVLASVANLLNIRDTELSSFLVAMSDLSLRKTAVEEKRSKVQQESKVLLDYTRKAISRLTYLKRTLAQLEDDVAPCETEMESRKTNLAIMDSKERQYVQQYSNYKAILNRVGYTPEISHGVLVEMAEHRKDLEKKTKPIVDTLRSYQDLPPDKALAALAIEDKKRQYAAAEKHLEDVLQSALASSE
;
A
#
# COMPACT_ATOMS: atom_id res chain seq x y z
N MET A 1 -18.28 41.92 -68.21
CA MET A 1 -18.39 40.85 -69.22
C MET A 1 -17.43 39.75 -68.82
N SER A 2 -17.77 38.52 -68.51
CA SER A 2 -19.01 37.82 -68.18
C SER A 2 -18.51 36.52 -67.53
N ASP A 3 -19.21 36.03 -66.51
CA ASP A 3 -19.02 34.70 -65.93
C ASP A 3 -19.04 33.59 -66.98
N ILE A 4 -18.34 32.48 -66.72
CA ILE A 4 -18.85 31.11 -66.89
C ILE A 4 -18.02 30.13 -66.04
N LEU A 5 -18.76 29.41 -65.20
CA LEU A 5 -18.38 28.27 -64.37
C LEU A 5 -17.98 27.05 -65.21
N GLY A 6 -17.07 26.23 -64.68
CA GLY A 6 -16.80 24.89 -65.19
C GLY A 6 -15.96 24.08 -64.21
N GLY A 7 -16.63 23.39 -63.29
CA GLY A 7 -15.99 22.46 -62.36
C GLY A 7 -15.43 21.23 -63.06
N GLY A 8 -14.40 20.64 -62.44
CA GLY A 8 -13.79 19.40 -62.88
C GLY A 8 -12.51 19.13 -62.12
N ASP A 9 -12.65 18.64 -60.89
CA ASP A 9 -11.56 17.96 -60.19
C ASP A 9 -11.47 16.53 -60.76
N PRO A 10 -10.27 16.06 -61.16
CA PRO A 10 -9.93 14.70 -60.81
C PRO A 10 -8.48 14.58 -60.32
N SER A 11 -8.37 14.26 -59.04
CA SER A 11 -7.53 13.22 -58.43
C SER A 11 -6.02 13.17 -58.73
N PRO A 12 -5.16 13.01 -57.69
CA PRO A 12 -3.71 13.08 -57.84
C PRO A 12 -3.16 11.77 -58.44
N SER A 13 -2.53 11.87 -59.61
CA SER A 13 -1.68 10.82 -60.17
C SER A 13 -0.29 10.86 -59.52
N GLU A 14 -0.16 10.39 -58.27
CA GLU A 14 1.13 10.21 -57.57
C GLU A 14 1.51 8.73 -57.33
N GLY A 15 0.94 7.80 -58.09
CA GLY A 15 1.15 6.36 -57.85
C GLY A 15 2.34 5.67 -58.55
N SER A 16 3.01 6.28 -59.53
CA SER A 16 3.83 5.48 -60.47
C SER A 16 5.36 5.63 -60.38
N ARG A 17 5.91 6.53 -59.54
CA ARG A 17 7.38 6.72 -59.44
C ARG A 17 8.07 5.88 -58.36
N ASN A 18 7.33 5.34 -57.39
CA ASN A 18 7.91 4.58 -56.27
C ASN A 18 8.18 3.09 -56.57
N SER A 19 7.44 2.44 -57.48
CA SER A 19 7.57 0.97 -57.64
C SER A 19 8.90 0.52 -58.24
N GLY A 20 9.48 1.30 -59.16
CA GLY A 20 10.78 1.00 -59.77
C GLY A 20 11.96 1.17 -58.79
N PHE A 21 11.83 2.07 -57.82
CA PHE A 21 12.85 2.33 -56.81
C PHE A 21 12.90 1.22 -55.75
N ASP A 22 11.74 0.65 -55.41
CA ASP A 22 11.67 -0.50 -54.51
C ASP A 22 12.21 -1.79 -55.15
N ALA A 23 12.01 -1.99 -56.45
CA ALA A 23 12.53 -3.16 -57.16
C ALA A 23 14.08 -3.23 -57.16
N ASN A 24 14.74 -2.09 -57.38
CA ASN A 24 16.21 -2.02 -57.35
C ASN A 24 16.76 -2.27 -55.94
N ARG A 25 16.14 -1.68 -54.92
CA ARG A 25 16.51 -1.91 -53.51
C ARG A 25 16.33 -3.37 -53.10
N ILE A 26 15.26 -4.03 -53.56
CA ILE A 26 15.03 -5.46 -53.33
C ILE A 26 16.16 -6.30 -53.96
N ALA A 27 16.57 -6.00 -55.20
CA ALA A 27 17.64 -6.73 -55.87
C ALA A 27 19.01 -6.54 -55.18
N GLU A 28 19.33 -5.32 -54.73
CA GLU A 28 20.54 -5.03 -53.97
C GLU A 28 20.55 -5.76 -52.62
N VAL A 29 19.43 -5.78 -51.90
CA VAL A 29 19.30 -6.50 -50.63
C VAL A 29 19.43 -8.01 -50.84
N LYS A 30 18.80 -8.57 -51.87
CA LYS A 30 18.89 -10.01 -52.19
C LYS A 30 20.32 -10.44 -52.49
N SER A 31 21.00 -9.73 -53.41
CA SER A 31 22.39 -10.06 -53.76
C SER A 31 23.36 -9.89 -52.58
N TRP A 32 23.15 -8.87 -51.75
CA TRP A 32 23.93 -8.69 -50.52
C TRP A 32 23.68 -9.83 -49.53
N LEU A 33 22.43 -10.22 -49.27
CA LEU A 33 22.10 -11.34 -48.37
C LEU A 33 22.70 -12.65 -48.89
N GLU A 34 22.54 -12.96 -50.18
CA GLU A 34 23.14 -14.14 -50.79
C GLU A 34 24.66 -14.15 -50.61
N SER A 35 25.34 -13.02 -50.82
CA SER A 35 26.79 -12.91 -50.60
C SER A 35 27.19 -13.13 -49.13
N GLN A 36 26.45 -12.57 -48.16
CA GLN A 36 26.79 -12.72 -46.74
C GLN A 36 26.52 -14.13 -46.21
N PHE A 37 25.41 -14.74 -46.62
CA PHE A 37 25.02 -16.07 -46.16
C PHE A 37 25.84 -17.18 -46.83
N SER A 38 26.14 -17.04 -48.13
CA SER A 38 27.04 -17.97 -48.84
C SER A 38 28.46 -17.95 -48.27
N ALA A 39 28.96 -16.80 -47.80
CA ALA A 39 30.26 -16.69 -47.14
C ALA A 39 30.37 -17.54 -45.84
N VAL A 40 29.23 -17.84 -45.21
CA VAL A 40 29.15 -18.69 -43.99
C VAL A 40 28.59 -20.08 -44.31
N GLY A 41 28.41 -20.41 -45.61
CA GLY A 41 27.87 -21.70 -46.05
C GLY A 41 26.42 -21.93 -45.64
N LYS A 42 25.61 -20.86 -45.53
CA LYS A 42 24.19 -20.93 -45.17
C LYS A 42 23.32 -20.37 -46.29
N ASP A 43 22.08 -20.81 -46.33
CA ASP A 43 21.06 -20.23 -47.19
C ASP A 43 20.42 -18.99 -46.54
N VAL A 44 19.91 -18.08 -47.37
CA VAL A 44 19.20 -16.89 -46.90
C VAL A 44 17.84 -17.32 -46.31
N PRO A 45 17.54 -17.01 -45.04
CA PRO A 45 16.24 -17.34 -44.45
C PRO A 45 15.11 -16.64 -45.18
N GLU A 46 13.94 -17.28 -45.26
CA GLU A 46 12.74 -16.64 -45.77
C GLU A 46 12.31 -15.48 -44.86
N PHE A 47 11.98 -14.34 -45.46
CA PHE A 47 11.48 -13.16 -44.74
C PHE A 47 10.45 -12.42 -45.58
N GLU A 48 9.62 -11.64 -44.91
CA GLU A 48 8.57 -10.86 -45.57
C GLU A 48 9.15 -9.65 -46.33
N TYR A 49 8.84 -9.56 -47.62
CA TYR A 49 9.22 -8.44 -48.50
C TYR A 49 8.23 -7.28 -48.35
N THR A 50 8.27 -6.60 -47.21
CA THR A 50 7.52 -5.36 -46.97
C THR A 50 8.39 -4.14 -47.31
N PRO A 51 7.82 -2.99 -47.72
CA PRO A 51 8.61 -1.78 -47.98
C PRO A 51 9.44 -1.35 -46.76
N ARG A 52 8.91 -1.55 -45.55
CA ARG A 52 9.61 -1.26 -44.29
C ARG A 52 10.79 -2.22 -44.05
N SER A 53 10.61 -3.53 -44.26
CA SER A 53 11.69 -4.51 -44.08
C SER A 53 12.80 -4.29 -45.12
N ILE A 54 12.46 -4.01 -46.38
CA ILE A 54 13.43 -3.73 -47.44
C ILE A 54 14.17 -2.43 -47.20
N ALA A 55 13.51 -1.35 -46.79
CA ALA A 55 14.19 -0.11 -46.45
C ALA A 55 15.19 -0.29 -45.29
N HIS A 56 14.84 -1.10 -44.29
CA HIS A 56 15.72 -1.41 -43.17
C HIS A 56 16.92 -2.27 -43.59
N LEU A 57 16.67 -3.35 -44.35
CA LEU A 57 17.71 -4.23 -44.87
C LEU A 57 18.64 -3.52 -45.85
N HIS A 58 18.11 -2.64 -46.70
CA HIS A 58 18.89 -1.83 -47.63
C HIS A 58 19.84 -0.88 -46.89
N ASN A 59 19.36 -0.25 -45.81
CA ASN A 59 20.21 0.57 -44.95
C ASN A 59 21.31 -0.26 -44.28
N ILE A 60 20.98 -1.44 -43.75
CA ILE A 60 21.98 -2.37 -43.17
C ILE A 60 22.99 -2.79 -44.23
N ALA A 61 22.54 -3.16 -45.43
CA ALA A 61 23.39 -3.56 -46.55
C ALA A 61 24.36 -2.44 -46.94
N THR A 62 23.85 -1.21 -47.10
CA THR A 62 24.65 -0.02 -47.42
C THR A 62 25.72 0.24 -46.36
N ILE A 63 25.34 0.23 -45.08
CA ILE A 63 26.28 0.43 -43.97
C ILE A 63 27.30 -0.71 -43.90
N SER A 64 26.86 -1.96 -44.10
CA SER A 64 27.73 -3.14 -44.09
C SER A 64 28.76 -3.07 -45.21
N GLN A 65 28.33 -2.81 -46.45
CA GLN A 65 29.20 -2.72 -47.61
C GLN A 65 30.20 -1.57 -47.46
N ALA A 66 29.76 -0.38 -47.03
CA ALA A 66 30.64 0.75 -46.79
C ALA A 66 31.71 0.42 -45.72
N LYS A 67 31.33 -0.25 -44.64
CA LYS A 67 32.27 -0.71 -43.60
C LYS A 67 33.24 -1.77 -44.12
N THR A 68 32.77 -2.74 -44.89
CA THR A 68 33.60 -3.78 -45.51
C THR A 68 34.61 -3.17 -46.48
N GLN A 69 34.18 -2.21 -47.30
CA GLN A 69 35.07 -1.48 -48.20
C GLN A 69 36.12 -0.68 -47.43
N ALA A 70 35.72 0.08 -46.41
CA ALA A 70 36.66 0.83 -45.57
C ALA A 70 37.67 -0.11 -44.88
N ALA A 71 37.20 -1.24 -44.34
CA ALA A 71 38.06 -2.25 -43.74
C ALA A 71 39.05 -2.86 -44.76
N SER A 72 38.59 -3.11 -45.99
CA SER A 72 39.44 -3.61 -47.08
C SER A 72 40.54 -2.61 -47.46
N ILE A 73 40.19 -1.32 -47.58
CA ILE A 73 41.15 -0.24 -47.87
C ILE A 73 42.20 -0.16 -46.77
N VAL A 74 41.78 -0.15 -45.50
CA VAL A 74 42.70 -0.11 -44.34
C VAL A 74 43.58 -1.35 -44.29
N ALA A 75 43.03 -2.54 -44.57
CA ALA A 75 43.79 -3.77 -44.61
C ALA A 75 44.86 -3.77 -45.72
N ASN A 76 44.53 -3.24 -46.90
CA ASN A 76 45.48 -3.10 -48.01
C ASN A 76 46.59 -2.08 -47.68
N ASP A 77 46.23 -0.92 -47.11
CA ASP A 77 47.20 0.08 -46.63
C ASP A 77 48.15 -0.50 -45.59
N PHE A 78 47.65 -1.24 -44.59
CA PHE A 78 48.51 -1.90 -43.61
C PHE A 78 49.41 -2.97 -44.21
N ARG A 79 48.92 -3.74 -45.20
CA ARG A 79 49.76 -4.71 -45.92
C ARG A 79 50.89 -4.02 -46.66
N GLN A 80 50.59 -2.94 -47.38
CA GLN A 80 51.59 -2.15 -48.09
C GLN A 80 52.62 -1.56 -47.11
N LYS A 81 52.19 -0.87 -46.05
CA LYS A 81 53.10 -0.35 -45.02
C LYS A 81 53.96 -1.46 -44.42
N ALA A 82 53.39 -2.61 -44.12
CA ALA A 82 54.14 -3.74 -43.60
C ALA A 82 55.19 -4.28 -44.60
N THR A 83 54.93 -4.23 -45.91
CA THR A 83 55.94 -4.56 -46.92
C THR A 83 57.05 -3.51 -46.98
N GLU A 84 56.72 -2.22 -46.93
CA GLU A 84 57.68 -1.12 -46.92
C GLU A 84 58.58 -1.16 -45.67
N TYR A 85 58.00 -1.34 -44.47
CA TYR A 85 58.76 -1.49 -43.23
C TYR A 85 59.70 -2.69 -43.26
N ARG A 86 59.28 -3.83 -43.85
CA ARG A 86 60.16 -5.00 -44.00
C ARG A 86 61.31 -4.73 -44.96
N ALA A 87 61.05 -4.07 -46.09
CA ALA A 87 62.09 -3.69 -47.04
C ALA A 87 63.09 -2.71 -46.41
N GLN A 88 62.60 -1.70 -45.68
CA GLN A 88 63.46 -0.76 -44.97
C GLN A 88 64.27 -1.42 -43.85
N ALA A 89 63.68 -2.36 -43.09
CA ALA A 89 64.40 -3.13 -42.09
C ALA A 89 65.50 -4.02 -42.71
N ALA A 90 65.26 -4.61 -43.89
CA ALA A 90 66.28 -5.34 -44.63
C ALA A 90 67.43 -4.42 -45.08
N ARG A 91 67.09 -3.24 -45.64
CA ARG A 91 68.07 -2.22 -46.05
C ARG A 91 68.95 -1.75 -44.88
N ILE A 92 68.35 -1.44 -43.73
CA ILE A 92 69.09 -1.01 -42.53
C ILE A 92 70.02 -2.13 -42.04
N ARG A 93 69.56 -3.39 -42.06
CA ARG A 93 70.36 -4.54 -41.68
C ARG A 93 71.60 -4.69 -42.56
N GLU A 94 71.44 -4.60 -43.87
CA GLU A 94 72.55 -4.65 -44.84
C GLU A 94 73.57 -3.53 -44.60
N ILE A 95 73.10 -2.30 -44.33
CA ILE A 95 73.98 -1.17 -43.99
C ILE A 95 74.76 -1.45 -42.70
N LEU A 96 74.10 -1.96 -41.65
CA LEU A 96 74.74 -2.29 -40.39
C LEU A 96 75.78 -3.42 -40.55
N GLU A 97 75.47 -4.44 -41.37
CA GLU A 97 76.41 -5.50 -41.73
C GLU A 97 77.67 -4.95 -42.41
N HIS A 98 77.53 -4.04 -43.38
CA HIS A 98 78.68 -3.40 -44.06
C HIS A 98 79.56 -2.54 -43.13
N VAL A 99 78.99 -1.97 -42.07
CA VAL A 99 79.73 -1.16 -41.08
C VAL A 99 80.26 -2.03 -39.91
N GLY A 100 80.01 -3.34 -39.93
CA GLY A 100 80.47 -4.27 -38.89
C GLY A 100 79.61 -4.27 -37.62
N LEU A 101 78.43 -3.65 -37.66
CA LEU A 101 77.43 -3.58 -36.58
C LEU A 101 76.30 -4.61 -36.78
N ALA A 102 76.62 -5.76 -37.40
CA ALA A 102 75.69 -6.86 -37.52
C ALA A 102 75.23 -7.32 -36.13
N GLN A 103 73.99 -7.80 -36.00
CA GLN A 103 73.48 -8.30 -34.72
C GLN A 103 74.39 -9.40 -34.13
N GLU A 104 74.94 -10.25 -34.98
CA GLU A 104 75.84 -11.36 -34.60
C GLU A 104 77.22 -10.90 -34.14
N SER A 105 77.66 -9.69 -34.50
CA SER A 105 78.96 -9.14 -34.07
C SER A 105 78.86 -8.38 -32.74
N LEU A 106 77.66 -8.12 -32.24
CA LEU A 106 77.44 -7.37 -31.01
C LEU A 106 77.43 -8.27 -29.76
N PRO A 107 77.90 -7.77 -28.61
CA PRO A 107 77.74 -8.47 -27.34
C PRO A 107 76.26 -8.73 -27.02
N SER A 108 75.95 -9.92 -26.49
CA SER A 108 74.58 -10.37 -26.19
C SER A 108 73.79 -9.41 -25.28
N ASN A 109 74.46 -8.76 -24.32
CA ASN A 109 73.84 -7.77 -23.44
C ASN A 109 73.42 -6.48 -24.18
N VAL A 110 74.11 -6.10 -25.24
CA VAL A 110 73.76 -4.93 -26.07
C VAL A 110 72.53 -5.26 -26.91
N VAL A 111 72.51 -6.45 -27.52
CA VAL A 111 71.37 -6.95 -28.31
C VAL A 111 70.10 -7.04 -27.45
N SER A 112 70.20 -7.62 -26.25
CA SER A 112 69.05 -7.74 -25.35
C SER A 112 68.53 -6.37 -24.89
N SER A 113 69.42 -5.43 -24.57
CA SER A 113 69.04 -4.07 -24.17
C SER A 113 68.35 -3.31 -25.30
N ALA A 114 68.87 -3.39 -26.53
CA ALA A 114 68.26 -2.77 -27.71
C ALA A 114 66.88 -3.38 -28.01
N GLN A 115 66.74 -4.71 -27.87
CA GLN A 115 65.46 -5.39 -28.04
C GLN A 115 64.42 -4.93 -27.02
N VAL A 116 64.80 -4.77 -25.75
CA VAL A 116 63.90 -4.23 -24.71
C VAL A 116 63.49 -2.80 -25.05
N LEU A 117 64.44 -1.93 -25.42
CA LEU A 117 64.13 -0.54 -25.81
C LEU A 117 63.17 -0.47 -26.99
N ALA A 118 63.41 -1.25 -28.06
CA ALA A 118 62.53 -1.32 -29.21
C ALA A 118 61.14 -1.85 -28.85
N SER A 119 61.07 -2.85 -27.96
CA SER A 119 59.79 -3.42 -27.49
C SER A 119 58.99 -2.40 -26.68
N VAL A 120 59.65 -1.66 -25.77
CA VAL A 120 59.00 -0.62 -24.97
C VAL A 120 58.59 0.56 -25.85
N ALA A 121 59.41 0.98 -26.83
CA ALA A 121 59.06 2.03 -27.79
C ALA A 121 57.81 1.66 -28.60
N ASN A 122 57.74 0.42 -29.10
CA ASN A 122 56.56 -0.08 -29.82
C ASN A 122 55.32 -0.11 -28.92
N LEU A 123 55.45 -0.53 -27.65
CA LEU A 123 54.33 -0.57 -26.70
C LEU A 123 53.82 0.84 -26.36
N LEU A 124 54.73 1.80 -26.23
CA LEU A 124 54.42 3.20 -25.99
C LEU A 124 54.07 3.98 -27.28
N ASN A 125 54.16 3.33 -28.44
CA ASN A 125 53.94 3.91 -29.77
C ASN A 125 54.83 5.13 -30.06
N ILE A 126 56.11 5.03 -29.69
CA ILE A 126 57.16 6.04 -29.91
C ILE A 126 57.94 5.68 -31.17
N ARG A 127 58.40 6.69 -31.93
CA ARG A 127 59.12 6.51 -33.21
C ARG A 127 60.64 6.69 -33.11
N ASP A 128 61.11 7.22 -32.00
CA ASP A 128 62.52 7.46 -31.72
C ASP A 128 62.97 6.67 -30.48
N THR A 129 64.27 6.75 -30.17
CA THR A 129 64.85 6.20 -28.95
C THR A 129 65.28 7.30 -27.98
N GLU A 130 64.63 8.48 -28.02
CA GLU A 130 64.97 9.59 -27.14
C GLU A 130 64.37 9.41 -25.75
N LEU A 131 65.18 9.66 -24.71
CA LEU A 131 64.75 9.53 -23.32
C LEU A 131 63.53 10.42 -23.00
N SER A 132 63.50 11.64 -23.53
CA SER A 132 62.38 12.59 -23.43
C SER A 132 61.06 11.96 -23.90
N SER A 133 61.06 11.35 -25.10
CA SER A 133 59.90 10.68 -25.68
C SER A 133 59.40 9.53 -24.81
N PHE A 134 60.31 8.70 -24.28
CA PHE A 134 59.95 7.65 -23.32
C PHE A 134 59.33 8.20 -22.06
N LEU A 135 59.93 9.22 -21.45
CA LEU A 135 59.42 9.81 -20.21
C LEU A 135 58.02 10.39 -20.40
N VAL A 136 57.78 11.14 -21.48
CA VAL A 136 56.46 11.71 -21.78
C VAL A 136 55.42 10.60 -21.97
N ALA A 137 55.71 9.61 -22.81
CA ALA A 137 54.75 8.54 -23.09
C ALA A 137 54.45 7.67 -21.85
N MET A 138 55.45 7.40 -21.00
CA MET A 138 55.25 6.70 -19.73
C MET A 138 54.44 7.53 -18.73
N SER A 139 54.68 8.85 -18.66
CA SER A 139 53.90 9.76 -17.83
C SER A 139 52.43 9.81 -18.29
N ASP A 140 52.19 9.93 -19.60
CA ASP A 140 50.85 9.90 -20.18
C ASP A 140 50.13 8.56 -19.93
N LEU A 141 50.84 7.44 -20.06
CA LEU A 141 50.30 6.12 -19.75
C LEU A 141 49.97 6.00 -18.26
N SER A 142 50.84 6.51 -17.38
CA SER A 142 50.63 6.48 -15.92
C SER A 142 49.43 7.32 -15.52
N LEU A 143 49.26 8.52 -16.08
CA LEU A 143 48.08 9.37 -15.87
C LEU A 143 46.79 8.72 -16.37
N ARG A 144 46.82 8.09 -17.55
CA ARG A 144 45.66 7.35 -18.06
C ARG A 144 45.31 6.17 -17.17
N LYS A 145 46.32 5.45 -16.67
CA LYS A 145 46.13 4.32 -15.74
C LYS A 145 45.43 4.79 -14.45
N THR A 146 45.92 5.85 -13.81
CA THR A 146 45.33 6.34 -12.56
C THR A 146 43.89 6.84 -12.77
N ALA A 147 43.62 7.55 -13.86
CA ALA A 147 42.27 8.01 -14.19
C ALA A 147 41.29 6.84 -14.44
N VAL A 148 41.76 5.75 -15.05
CA VAL A 148 40.95 4.53 -15.25
C VAL A 148 40.72 3.81 -13.92
N GLU A 149 41.74 3.71 -13.06
CA GLU A 149 41.64 3.11 -11.73
C GLU A 149 40.65 3.87 -10.84
N GLU A 150 40.66 5.21 -10.87
CA GLU A 150 39.71 6.04 -10.15
C GLU A 150 38.27 5.81 -10.63
N LYS A 151 38.03 5.82 -11.95
CA LYS A 151 36.71 5.53 -12.52
C LYS A 151 36.23 4.13 -12.14
N ARG A 152 37.13 3.13 -12.20
CA ARG A 152 36.82 1.75 -11.80
C ARG A 152 36.43 1.68 -10.33
N SER A 153 37.17 2.35 -9.45
CA SER A 153 36.88 2.42 -8.02
C SER A 153 35.50 3.04 -7.76
N LYS A 154 35.18 4.15 -8.44
CA LYS A 154 33.87 4.81 -8.34
C LYS A 154 32.72 3.89 -8.78
N VAL A 155 32.84 3.26 -9.96
CA VAL A 155 31.83 2.31 -10.47
C VAL A 155 31.67 1.12 -9.52
N GLN A 156 32.77 0.63 -8.94
CA GLN A 156 32.72 -0.47 -7.99
C GLN A 156 31.99 -0.08 -6.69
N GLN A 157 32.19 1.15 -6.21
CA GLN A 157 31.48 1.67 -5.05
C GLN A 157 29.98 1.87 -5.34
N GLU A 158 29.63 2.45 -6.49
CA GLU A 158 28.24 2.62 -6.93
C GLU A 158 27.54 1.27 -7.08
N SER A 159 28.21 0.28 -7.67
CA SER A 159 27.71 -1.10 -7.79
C SER A 159 27.41 -1.71 -6.42
N LYS A 160 28.30 -1.55 -5.45
CA LYS A 160 28.09 -2.02 -4.07
C LYS A 160 26.86 -1.39 -3.43
N VAL A 161 26.69 -0.07 -3.58
CA VAL A 161 25.53 0.67 -3.06
C VAL A 161 24.23 0.18 -3.73
N LEU A 162 24.24 -0.01 -5.05
CA LEU A 162 23.07 -0.48 -5.79
C LEU A 162 22.68 -1.91 -5.40
N LEU A 163 23.65 -2.78 -5.16
CA LEU A 163 23.41 -4.13 -4.65
C LEU A 163 22.75 -4.11 -3.27
N ASP A 164 23.17 -3.22 -2.37
CA ASP A 164 22.55 -3.08 -1.05
C ASP A 164 21.11 -2.55 -1.14
N TYR A 165 20.84 -1.59 -2.02
CA TYR A 165 19.46 -1.17 -2.30
C TYR A 165 18.60 -2.31 -2.86
N THR A 166 19.15 -3.09 -3.79
CA THR A 166 18.46 -4.23 -4.39
C THR A 166 18.12 -5.29 -3.33
N ARG A 167 19.06 -5.60 -2.43
CA ARG A 167 18.81 -6.52 -1.29
C ARG A 167 17.70 -6.01 -0.38
N LYS A 168 17.70 -4.71 -0.04
CA LYS A 168 16.64 -4.08 0.77
C LYS A 168 15.28 -4.12 0.07
N ALA A 169 15.24 -3.89 -1.24
CA ALA A 169 14.01 -3.97 -2.02
C ALA A 169 13.46 -5.40 -2.05
N ILE A 170 14.33 -6.40 -2.24
CA ILE A 170 13.94 -7.82 -2.23
C ILE A 170 13.38 -8.24 -0.87
N SER A 171 14.03 -7.84 0.23
CA SER A 171 13.53 -8.18 1.57
C SER A 171 12.16 -7.54 1.86
N ARG A 172 11.98 -6.28 1.44
CA ARG A 172 10.68 -5.59 1.56
C ARG A 172 9.60 -6.23 0.70
N LEU A 173 9.92 -6.60 -0.53
CA LEU A 173 9.00 -7.32 -1.42
C LEU A 173 8.59 -8.66 -0.82
N THR A 174 9.54 -9.40 -0.27
CA THR A 174 9.29 -10.70 0.37
C THR A 174 8.36 -10.55 1.59
N TYR A 175 8.59 -9.53 2.41
CA TYR A 175 7.71 -9.20 3.53
C TYR A 175 6.29 -8.87 3.06
N LEU A 176 6.15 -8.00 2.06
CA LEU A 176 4.85 -7.61 1.52
C LEU A 176 4.08 -8.80 0.93
N LYS A 177 4.77 -9.70 0.20
CA LYS A 177 4.16 -10.93 -0.31
C LYS A 177 3.62 -11.82 0.81
N ARG A 178 4.35 -11.95 1.93
CA ARG A 178 3.89 -12.71 3.10
C ARG A 178 2.66 -12.06 3.74
N THR A 179 2.68 -10.75 3.92
CA THR A 179 1.53 -10.02 4.50
C THR A 179 0.29 -10.12 3.60
N LEU A 180 0.46 -10.03 2.28
CA LEU A 180 -0.62 -10.20 1.33
C LEU A 180 -1.22 -11.61 1.42
N ALA A 181 -0.39 -12.65 1.44
CA ALA A 181 -0.87 -14.02 1.59
C ALA A 181 -1.65 -14.23 2.90
N GLN A 182 -1.17 -13.67 4.02
CA GLN A 182 -1.89 -13.74 5.29
C GLN A 182 -3.26 -13.03 5.21
N LEU A 183 -3.30 -11.85 4.59
CA LEU A 183 -4.55 -11.11 4.41
C LEU A 183 -5.53 -11.88 3.52
N GLU A 184 -5.05 -12.52 2.44
CA GLU A 184 -5.87 -13.37 1.58
C GLU A 184 -6.44 -14.58 2.35
N ASP A 185 -5.63 -15.23 3.20
CA ASP A 185 -6.08 -16.33 4.06
C ASP A 185 -7.12 -15.87 5.10
N ASP A 186 -7.02 -14.63 5.61
CA ASP A 186 -7.92 -14.06 6.61
C ASP A 186 -9.28 -13.59 6.04
N VAL A 187 -9.43 -13.45 4.71
CA VAL A 187 -10.69 -13.02 4.08
C VAL A 187 -11.81 -14.04 4.33
N ALA A 188 -11.57 -15.31 4.03
CA ALA A 188 -12.57 -16.37 4.16
C ALA A 188 -13.17 -16.49 5.58
N PRO A 189 -12.39 -16.56 6.66
CA PRO A 189 -12.96 -16.60 8.01
C PRO A 189 -13.74 -15.31 8.33
N CYS A 190 -13.25 -14.14 7.91
CA CYS A 190 -13.95 -12.88 8.13
C CYS A 190 -15.32 -12.84 7.41
N GLU A 191 -15.40 -13.34 6.18
CA GLU A 191 -16.65 -13.47 5.43
C GLU A 191 -17.63 -14.42 6.14
N THR A 192 -17.15 -15.57 6.64
CA THR A 192 -18.01 -16.49 7.40
C THR A 192 -18.54 -15.88 8.69
N GLU A 193 -17.71 -15.14 9.42
CA GLU A 193 -18.15 -14.39 10.61
C GLU A 193 -19.16 -13.31 10.24
N MET A 194 -18.95 -12.60 9.14
CA MET A 194 -19.84 -11.55 8.68
C MET A 194 -21.22 -12.10 8.30
N GLU A 195 -21.29 -13.22 7.57
CA GLU A 195 -22.55 -13.88 7.24
C GLU A 195 -23.25 -14.44 8.49
N SER A 196 -22.49 -14.97 9.47
CA SER A 196 -23.04 -15.36 10.78
C SER A 196 -23.64 -14.17 11.54
N ARG A 197 -22.95 -13.02 11.58
CA ARG A 197 -23.47 -11.80 12.22
C ARG A 197 -24.71 -11.28 11.50
N LYS A 198 -24.73 -11.31 10.17
CA LYS A 198 -25.86 -10.90 9.33
C LYS A 198 -27.10 -11.77 9.56
N THR A 199 -26.93 -13.10 9.62
CA THR A 199 -28.04 -14.01 9.94
C THR A 199 -28.55 -13.79 11.37
N ASN A 200 -27.66 -13.62 12.35
CA ASN A 200 -28.05 -13.27 13.72
C ASN A 200 -28.81 -11.94 13.80
N LEU A 201 -28.39 -10.92 13.05
CA LEU A 201 -29.06 -9.63 12.99
C LEU A 201 -30.50 -9.76 12.45
N ALA A 202 -30.70 -10.56 11.41
CA ALA A 202 -32.03 -10.84 10.87
C ALA A 202 -32.95 -11.53 11.89
N ILE A 203 -32.40 -12.44 12.70
CA ILE A 203 -33.13 -13.07 13.81
C ILE A 203 -33.48 -12.03 14.88
N MET A 204 -32.54 -11.15 15.24
CA MET A 204 -32.79 -10.09 16.23
C MET A 204 -33.88 -9.12 15.78
N ASP A 205 -33.86 -8.69 14.51
CA ASP A 205 -34.88 -7.83 13.90
C ASP A 205 -36.27 -8.51 13.90
N SER A 206 -36.34 -9.81 13.61
CA SER A 206 -37.59 -10.57 13.76
C SER A 206 -38.08 -10.63 15.20
N LYS A 207 -37.18 -10.79 16.18
CA LYS A 207 -37.54 -10.82 17.61
C LYS A 207 -37.99 -9.46 18.11
N GLU A 208 -37.35 -8.39 17.66
CA GLU A 208 -37.77 -7.02 17.97
C GLU A 208 -39.21 -6.78 17.51
N ARG A 209 -39.53 -7.10 16.25
CA ARG A 209 -40.91 -7.02 15.74
C ARG A 209 -41.89 -7.82 16.57
N GLN A 210 -41.51 -9.04 16.98
CA GLN A 210 -42.33 -9.86 17.85
C GLN A 210 -42.56 -9.19 19.22
N TYR A 211 -41.52 -8.67 19.87
CA TYR A 211 -41.63 -8.01 21.17
C TYR A 211 -42.45 -6.72 21.11
N VAL A 212 -42.30 -5.92 20.05
CA VAL A 212 -43.10 -4.72 19.82
C VAL A 212 -44.58 -5.09 19.67
N GLN A 213 -44.89 -6.14 18.90
CA GLN A 213 -46.25 -6.63 18.75
C GLN A 213 -46.83 -7.13 20.08
N GLN A 214 -46.07 -7.93 20.82
CA GLN A 214 -46.48 -8.43 22.14
C GLN A 214 -46.72 -7.29 23.13
N TYR A 215 -45.82 -6.31 23.17
CA TYR A 215 -45.96 -5.11 24.00
C TYR A 215 -47.24 -4.35 23.64
N SER A 216 -47.50 -4.12 22.35
CA SER A 216 -48.72 -3.47 21.88
C SER A 216 -49.99 -4.25 22.30
N ASN A 217 -49.96 -5.58 22.17
CA ASN A 217 -51.06 -6.45 22.59
C ASN A 217 -51.31 -6.35 24.10
N TYR A 218 -50.28 -6.48 24.94
CA TYR A 218 -50.42 -6.36 26.39
C TYR A 218 -50.89 -4.97 26.81
N LYS A 219 -50.38 -3.91 26.18
CA LYS A 219 -50.83 -2.54 26.41
C LYS A 219 -52.31 -2.37 26.09
N ALA A 220 -52.80 -2.96 24.99
CA ALA A 220 -54.22 -2.96 24.66
C ALA A 220 -55.06 -3.71 25.69
N ILE A 221 -54.59 -4.86 26.19
CA ILE A 221 -55.26 -5.63 27.26
C ILE A 221 -55.33 -4.81 28.56
N LEU A 222 -54.20 -4.21 28.98
CA LEU A 222 -54.13 -3.33 30.17
C LEU A 222 -55.13 -2.18 30.07
N ASN A 223 -55.18 -1.51 28.91
CA ASN A 223 -56.15 -0.44 28.65
C ASN A 223 -57.60 -0.95 28.71
N ARG A 224 -57.90 -2.12 28.14
CA ARG A 224 -59.24 -2.73 28.19
C ARG A 224 -59.70 -3.04 29.61
N VAL A 225 -58.78 -3.47 30.47
CA VAL A 225 -59.06 -3.77 31.88
C VAL A 225 -59.12 -2.48 32.74
N GLY A 226 -58.89 -1.30 32.15
CA GLY A 226 -58.97 -0.02 32.84
C GLY A 226 -57.78 0.23 33.76
N TYR A 227 -56.64 -0.42 33.51
CA TYR A 227 -55.44 -0.22 34.32
C TYR A 227 -54.94 1.22 34.20
N THR A 228 -54.80 1.90 35.34
CA THR A 228 -54.09 3.17 35.46
C THR A 228 -52.80 2.97 36.26
N PRO A 229 -51.72 3.74 35.98
CA PRO A 229 -50.47 3.65 36.74
C PRO A 229 -50.62 3.80 38.26
N GLU A 230 -51.71 4.44 38.70
CA GLU A 230 -52.09 4.63 40.10
C GLU A 230 -52.47 3.32 40.80
N ILE A 231 -52.91 2.30 40.07
CA ILE A 231 -53.24 0.95 40.58
C ILE A 231 -52.01 0.03 40.47
N SER A 232 -50.82 0.57 40.18
CA SER A 232 -49.59 -0.21 40.27
C SER A 232 -49.32 -0.63 41.72
N HIS A 233 -48.75 -1.81 41.92
CA HIS A 233 -48.50 -2.34 43.26
C HIS A 233 -47.67 -1.38 44.13
N GLY A 234 -46.65 -0.76 43.55
CA GLY A 234 -45.83 0.24 44.25
C GLY A 234 -46.65 1.43 44.75
N VAL A 235 -47.45 2.04 43.86
CA VAL A 235 -48.30 3.19 44.22
C VAL A 235 -49.39 2.81 45.22
N LEU A 236 -49.99 1.62 45.09
CA LEU A 236 -50.97 1.12 46.06
C LEU A 236 -50.37 0.92 47.45
N VAL A 237 -49.13 0.42 47.54
CA VAL A 237 -48.39 0.28 48.80
C VAL A 237 -48.13 1.65 49.40
N GLU A 238 -47.62 2.60 48.62
CA GLU A 238 -47.39 3.99 49.06
C GLU A 238 -48.69 4.66 49.54
N MET A 239 -49.81 4.49 48.81
CA MET A 239 -51.12 5.01 49.22
C MET A 239 -51.65 4.35 50.49
N ALA A 240 -51.39 3.06 50.69
CA ALA A 240 -51.76 2.34 51.91
C ALA A 240 -50.96 2.82 53.12
N GLU A 241 -49.65 3.05 52.95
CA GLU A 241 -48.79 3.64 53.97
C GLU A 241 -49.22 5.07 54.31
N HIS A 242 -49.46 5.91 53.31
CA HIS A 242 -49.96 7.27 53.51
C HIS A 242 -51.33 7.29 54.22
N ARG A 243 -52.22 6.36 53.87
CA ARG A 243 -53.51 6.19 54.56
C ARG A 243 -53.31 5.80 56.02
N LYS A 244 -52.39 4.88 56.32
CA LYS A 244 -52.06 4.46 57.69
C LYS A 244 -51.51 5.63 58.52
N ASP A 245 -50.67 6.48 57.91
CA ASP A 245 -50.14 7.68 58.55
C ASP A 245 -51.22 8.73 58.81
N LEU A 246 -52.13 8.94 57.85
CA LEU A 246 -53.31 9.79 58.04
C LEU A 246 -54.23 9.27 59.15
N GLU A 247 -54.47 7.96 59.20
CA GLU A 247 -55.27 7.33 60.24
C GLU A 247 -54.65 7.54 61.62
N LYS A 248 -53.32 7.36 61.75
CA LYS A 248 -52.59 7.63 62.99
C LYS A 248 -52.77 9.07 63.49
N LYS A 249 -52.86 10.05 62.58
CA LYS A 249 -53.09 11.48 62.91
C LYS A 249 -54.56 11.80 63.19
N THR A 250 -55.49 11.16 62.49
CA THR A 250 -56.91 11.51 62.52
C THR A 250 -57.67 10.81 63.65
N LYS A 251 -57.26 9.59 64.02
CA LYS A 251 -57.86 8.81 65.11
C LYS A 251 -57.96 9.58 66.44
N PRO A 252 -56.90 10.24 66.96
CA PRO A 252 -57.02 11.02 68.19
C PRO A 252 -57.96 12.24 68.05
N ILE A 253 -58.07 12.82 66.86
CA ILE A 253 -58.96 13.97 66.59
C ILE A 253 -60.43 13.52 66.55
N VAL A 254 -60.72 12.34 65.99
CA VAL A 254 -62.06 11.76 66.01
C VAL A 254 -62.44 11.32 67.42
N ASP A 255 -61.51 10.74 68.17
CA ASP A 255 -61.76 10.32 69.56
C ASP A 255 -62.06 11.54 70.45
N THR A 256 -61.37 12.68 70.26
CA THR A 256 -61.73 13.92 70.95
C THR A 256 -63.09 14.44 70.50
N LEU A 257 -63.40 14.45 69.20
CA LEU A 257 -64.72 14.86 68.70
C LEU A 257 -65.86 14.01 69.28
N ARG A 258 -65.63 12.70 69.42
CA ARG A 258 -66.59 11.74 69.98
C ARG A 258 -66.86 12.04 71.46
N SER A 259 -65.83 12.41 72.22
CA SER A 259 -66.01 12.83 73.62
C SER A 259 -66.89 14.08 73.78
N TYR A 260 -66.96 14.95 72.76
CA TYR A 260 -67.85 16.11 72.78
C TYR A 260 -69.31 15.78 72.43
N GLN A 261 -69.58 14.63 71.78
CA GLN A 261 -70.95 14.22 71.44
C GLN A 261 -71.73 13.66 72.64
N ASP A 262 -71.05 13.32 73.74
CA ASP A 262 -71.70 12.81 74.97
C ASP A 262 -72.28 13.94 75.86
N LEU A 263 -72.06 15.22 75.52
CA LEU A 263 -72.65 16.35 76.25
C LEU A 263 -73.88 16.91 75.52
N PRO A 264 -75.04 17.05 76.20
CA PRO A 264 -76.25 17.64 75.61
C PRO A 264 -76.02 19.07 75.11
N PRO A 265 -76.59 19.49 73.97
CA PRO A 265 -76.35 20.80 73.35
C PRO A 265 -76.91 22.02 74.11
N ASP A 266 -77.59 21.80 75.25
CA ASP A 266 -78.25 22.84 76.03
C ASP A 266 -77.63 22.93 77.44
N LYS A 267 -77.13 24.13 77.80
CA LYS A 267 -76.41 24.41 79.04
C LYS A 267 -77.23 24.09 80.28
N ALA A 268 -78.56 24.25 80.23
CA ALA A 268 -79.44 23.94 81.34
C ALA A 268 -79.60 22.42 81.56
N LEU A 269 -79.67 21.65 80.47
CA LEU A 269 -79.79 20.19 80.51
C LEU A 269 -78.45 19.52 80.84
N ALA A 270 -77.32 20.10 80.40
CA ALA A 270 -75.99 19.63 80.80
C ALA A 270 -75.75 19.80 82.31
N ALA A 271 -76.21 20.90 82.91
CA ALA A 271 -76.13 21.09 84.36
C ALA A 271 -77.00 20.07 85.13
N LEU A 272 -78.21 19.78 84.62
CA LEU A 272 -79.10 18.77 85.21
C LEU A 272 -78.54 17.34 85.06
N ALA A 273 -77.95 17.01 83.91
CA ALA A 273 -77.28 15.73 83.70
C ALA A 273 -76.02 15.56 84.59
N ILE A 274 -75.28 16.65 84.83
CA ILE A 274 -74.18 16.66 85.80
C ILE A 274 -74.71 16.45 87.23
N GLU A 275 -75.83 17.08 87.59
CA GLU A 275 -76.46 16.94 88.91
C GLU A 275 -77.04 15.52 89.11
N ASP A 276 -77.66 14.93 88.09
CA ASP A 276 -78.15 13.55 88.11
C ASP A 276 -77.00 12.53 88.18
N LYS A 277 -75.89 12.78 87.46
CA LYS A 277 -74.69 11.94 87.58
C LYS A 277 -74.02 12.09 88.94
N LYS A 278 -74.00 13.29 89.53
CA LYS A 278 -73.55 13.50 90.92
C LYS A 278 -74.44 12.78 91.92
N ARG A 279 -75.76 12.79 91.73
CA ARG A 279 -76.70 12.02 92.56
C ARG A 279 -76.50 10.51 92.42
N GLN A 280 -76.29 10.01 91.20
CA GLN A 280 -75.95 8.60 90.96
C GLN A 280 -74.61 8.23 91.62
N TYR A 281 -73.62 9.14 91.59
CA TYR A 281 -72.34 8.94 92.26
C TYR A 281 -72.49 8.91 93.78
N ALA A 282 -73.22 9.87 94.36
CA ALA A 282 -73.51 9.91 95.79
C ALA A 282 -74.35 8.70 96.27
N ALA A 283 -75.28 8.21 95.44
CA ALA A 283 -76.04 7.00 95.73
C ALA A 283 -75.16 5.74 95.67
N ALA A 284 -74.23 5.66 94.70
CA ALA A 284 -73.27 4.57 94.62
C ALA A 284 -72.25 4.61 95.78
N GLU A 285 -71.82 5.80 96.19
CA GLU A 285 -70.94 6.02 97.34
C GLU A 285 -71.65 5.62 98.64
N LYS A 286 -72.91 6.04 98.84
CA LYS A 286 -73.74 5.60 99.97
C LYS A 286 -73.99 4.09 99.97
N HIS A 287 -74.20 3.47 98.81
CA HIS A 287 -74.31 2.01 98.73
C HIS A 287 -72.99 1.32 99.10
N LEU A 288 -71.85 1.90 98.73
CA LEU A 288 -70.52 1.40 99.11
C LEU A 288 -70.30 1.55 100.63
N GLU A 289 -70.74 2.67 101.23
CA GLU A 289 -70.74 2.88 102.68
C GLU A 289 -71.67 1.93 103.44
N ASP A 290 -72.89 1.69 102.95
CA ASP A 290 -73.84 0.73 103.54
C ASP A 290 -73.33 -0.72 103.45
N VAL A 291 -72.65 -1.08 102.36
CA VAL A 291 -71.97 -2.38 102.20
C VAL A 291 -70.77 -2.50 103.15
N LEU A 292 -70.04 -1.41 103.41
CA LEU A 292 -68.95 -1.40 104.38
C LEU A 292 -69.46 -1.46 105.84
N GLN A 293 -70.57 -0.79 106.18
CA GLN A 293 -71.15 -0.83 107.54
C GLN A 293 -71.82 -2.18 107.85
N SER A 294 -72.46 -2.81 106.87
CA SER A 294 -73.01 -4.17 107.03
C SER A 294 -71.94 -5.26 107.15
N ALA A 295 -70.74 -5.04 106.63
CA ALA A 295 -69.57 -5.90 106.85
C ALA A 295 -68.92 -5.74 108.24
N LEU A 296 -69.15 -4.62 108.95
CA LEU A 296 -68.59 -4.36 110.28
C LEU A 296 -69.53 -4.77 111.45
N ALA A 297 -70.85 -4.76 111.27
CA ALA A 297 -71.82 -5.14 112.31
C ALA A 297 -72.10 -6.65 112.42
N SER A 298 -71.51 -7.48 111.56
CA SER A 298 -71.66 -8.95 111.56
C SER A 298 -70.41 -9.69 112.07
N SER A 299 -69.47 -8.96 112.68
CA SER A 299 -68.23 -9.49 113.27
C SER A 299 -68.08 -9.08 114.75
N GLU A 300 -69.07 -9.42 115.58
CA GLU A 300 -68.96 -9.65 117.05
C GLU A 300 -69.89 -10.81 117.46
#